data_AF-A0A920LB97-F1
#
_entry.id   AF-A0A920LB97-F1
#
_cell.length_a   1.000
_cell.length_b   1.000
_cell.length_c   1.000
_cell.angle_alpha   90.00
_cell.angle_beta   90.00
_cell.angle_gamma   90.00
#
_symmetry.space_group_name_H-M   'P 1'
#
loop_
_entity.id
_entity.type
_entity.pdbx_description
1 polymer ?
#
loop_
_entity_poly.entity_id
_entity_poly.type
_entity_poly.pdbx_seq_one_letter_code
_entity_poly.pdbx_strand_id
1 'polypeptide(L)'
;MQSLGIPKQFASTLMSVLVISFAATTLDTATRIQRFIINEFGQSLKIKSFSNKYIATIIAVLPAIFLAFWDVPDPASSADSTRSAGFVLWPIFGASNQMLAALTLMVISIYFLKRKKNVLPLVIPMLIVLIITFVSLLQKSIYEFGNNNVLFFISLSLLVLIIWMVIEGVIKVLEIKKSM
;
A
#
# COMPACT_ATOMS: atom_id res chain seq x y z
N MET A 1 24.42 -21.50 -2.27
CA MET A 1 24.28 -22.80 -2.95
C MET A 1 25.55 -23.28 -3.64
N GLN A 2 26.43 -22.40 -4.16
CA GLN A 2 27.76 -22.83 -4.67
C GLN A 2 28.71 -23.32 -3.57
N SER A 3 28.59 -22.78 -2.35
CA SER A 3 29.31 -23.24 -1.16
C SER A 3 28.84 -24.58 -0.59
N LEU A 4 27.79 -25.20 -1.16
CA LEU A 4 27.22 -26.49 -0.76
C LEU A 4 27.55 -27.63 -1.76
N GLY A 5 28.41 -27.39 -2.76
CA GLY A 5 28.78 -28.40 -3.76
C GLY A 5 27.76 -28.64 -4.88
N ILE A 6 26.70 -27.83 -4.95
CA ILE A 6 25.64 -27.96 -5.97
C ILE A 6 26.11 -27.36 -7.30
N PRO A 7 25.92 -28.06 -8.45
CA PRO A 7 26.26 -27.53 -9.77
C PRO A 7 25.63 -26.16 -10.01
N LYS A 8 26.43 -25.18 -10.48
CA LYS A 8 26.01 -23.79 -10.69
C LYS A 8 24.71 -23.68 -11.52
N GLN A 9 24.58 -24.52 -12.54
CA GLN A 9 23.41 -24.55 -13.41
C GLN A 9 22.15 -25.02 -12.67
N PHE A 10 22.24 -26.09 -11.89
CA PHE A 10 21.13 -26.58 -11.07
C PHE A 10 20.72 -25.57 -9.99
N ALA A 11 21.69 -24.95 -9.31
CA ALA A 11 21.43 -23.92 -8.31
C ALA A 11 20.72 -22.69 -8.90
N SER A 12 21.12 -22.25 -10.10
CA SER A 12 20.48 -21.13 -10.79
C SER A 12 19.04 -21.46 -11.15
N THR A 13 18.78 -22.63 -11.73
CA THR A 13 17.43 -23.05 -12.12
C THR A 13 16.51 -23.17 -10.90
N LEU A 14 16.99 -23.76 -9.80
CA LEU A 14 16.23 -23.90 -8.56
C LEU A 14 15.88 -22.52 -7.98
N MET A 15 16.85 -21.60 -7.92
CA MET A 15 16.60 -20.23 -7.45
C MET A 15 15.59 -19.50 -8.32
N SER A 16 15.71 -19.59 -9.65
CA SER A 16 14.74 -18.97 -10.57
C SER A 16 13.34 -19.52 -10.37
N VAL A 17 13.17 -20.85 -10.30
CA VAL A 17 11.85 -21.47 -10.08
C VAL A 17 11.26 -21.07 -8.73
N LEU A 18 12.09 -21.02 -7.68
CA LEU A 18 11.64 -20.62 -6.34
C LEU A 18 11.15 -19.17 -6.32
N VAL A 19 11.94 -18.25 -6.87
CA VAL A 19 11.58 -16.82 -6.94
C VAL A 19 10.32 -16.61 -7.78
N ILE A 20 10.23 -17.24 -8.95
CA ILE A 20 9.07 -17.13 -9.84
C ILE A 20 7.82 -17.73 -9.17
N SER A 21 7.94 -18.89 -8.51
CA SER A 21 6.80 -19.55 -7.83
C SER A 21 6.30 -18.75 -6.63
N PHE A 22 7.21 -18.17 -5.84
CA PHE A 22 6.86 -17.29 -4.74
C PHE A 22 6.16 -16.01 -5.24
N ALA A 23 6.72 -15.39 -6.27
CA ALA A 23 6.14 -14.21 -6.91
C ALA A 23 4.74 -14.51 -7.48
N ALA A 24 4.57 -15.63 -8.18
CA ALA A 24 3.30 -16.05 -8.76
C ALA A 24 2.23 -16.31 -7.69
N THR A 25 2.59 -16.97 -6.58
CA THR A 25 1.67 -17.24 -5.47
C THR A 25 1.24 -15.95 -4.76
N THR A 26 2.19 -15.03 -4.55
CA THR A 26 1.91 -13.72 -3.95
C THR A 26 1.03 -12.88 -4.86
N LEU A 27 1.28 -12.90 -6.17
CA LEU A 27 0.50 -12.17 -7.17
C LEU A 27 -0.94 -12.70 -7.27
N ASP A 28 -1.14 -14.02 -7.29
CA ASP A 28 -2.49 -14.62 -7.28
C ASP A 28 -3.25 -14.22 -6.00
N THR A 29 -2.60 -14.23 -4.85
CA THR A 29 -3.23 -13.80 -3.59
C THR A 29 -3.56 -12.31 -3.60
N ALA A 30 -2.63 -11.45 -4.04
CA ALA A 30 -2.81 -10.01 -4.10
C ALA A 30 -3.95 -9.61 -5.05
N THR A 31 -4.00 -10.19 -6.26
CA THR A 31 -5.06 -9.92 -7.25
C THR A 31 -6.43 -10.38 -6.76
N ARG A 32 -6.51 -11.47 -5.99
CA ARG A 32 -7.76 -11.90 -5.34
C ARG A 32 -8.23 -10.90 -4.29
N ILE A 33 -7.34 -10.47 -3.38
CA ILE A 33 -7.66 -9.50 -2.34
C ILE A 33 -8.09 -8.16 -2.96
N GLN A 34 -7.36 -7.67 -3.95
CA GLN A 34 -7.68 -6.43 -4.64
C GLN A 34 -9.07 -6.48 -5.32
N ARG A 35 -9.42 -7.62 -5.91
CA ARG A 35 -10.77 -7.83 -6.45
C ARG A 35 -11.84 -7.77 -5.35
N PHE A 36 -11.59 -8.35 -4.17
CA PHE A 36 -12.54 -8.27 -3.06
C PHE A 36 -12.75 -6.83 -2.61
N ILE A 37 -11.67 -6.04 -2.49
CA ILE A 37 -11.75 -4.61 -2.16
C ILE A 37 -12.56 -3.83 -3.22
N ILE A 38 -12.33 -4.08 -4.51
CA ILE A 38 -13.08 -3.41 -5.59
C ILE A 38 -14.57 -3.79 -5.55
N ASN A 39 -14.88 -5.06 -5.29
CA ASN A 39 -16.26 -5.50 -5.14
C ASN A 39 -16.96 -4.83 -3.94
N GLU A 40 -16.30 -4.76 -2.79
CA GLU A 40 -16.81 -4.10 -1.58
C GLU A 40 -17.01 -2.60 -1.81
N PHE A 41 -16.08 -1.95 -2.50
CA PHE A 41 -16.19 -0.55 -2.89
C PHE A 41 -17.37 -0.32 -3.85
N GLY A 42 -17.53 -1.18 -4.85
CA GLY A 42 -18.65 -1.16 -5.79
C GLY A 42 -20.01 -1.34 -5.13
N GLN A 43 -20.10 -2.24 -4.14
CA GLN A 43 -21.32 -2.45 -3.34
C GLN A 43 -21.62 -1.22 -2.46
N SER A 44 -20.60 -0.64 -1.83
CA SER A 44 -20.74 0.55 -0.98
C SER A 44 -21.25 1.77 -1.78
N LEU A 45 -20.82 1.91 -3.04
CA LEU A 45 -21.29 2.97 -3.94
C LEU A 45 -22.55 2.60 -4.76
N LYS A 46 -23.12 1.39 -4.57
CA LYS A 46 -24.25 0.84 -5.36
C LYS A 46 -24.03 0.82 -6.88
N ILE A 47 -22.78 0.76 -7.34
CA ILE A 47 -22.43 0.70 -8.75
C ILE A 47 -22.32 -0.77 -9.18
N LYS A 48 -23.36 -1.29 -9.85
CA LYS A 48 -23.43 -2.70 -10.31
C LYS A 48 -22.25 -3.13 -11.20
N SER A 49 -21.64 -2.20 -11.94
CA SER A 49 -20.52 -2.50 -12.85
C SER A 49 -19.26 -3.00 -12.11
N PHE A 50 -18.96 -2.44 -10.94
CA PHE A 50 -17.81 -2.85 -10.11
C PHE A 50 -18.07 -4.14 -9.32
N SER A 51 -19.32 -4.63 -9.26
CA SER A 51 -19.66 -5.91 -8.62
C SER A 51 -19.46 -7.12 -9.54
N ASN A 52 -19.15 -6.91 -10.82
CA ASN A 52 -18.88 -7.99 -11.76
C ASN A 52 -17.43 -8.47 -11.60
N LYS A 53 -17.26 -9.76 -11.28
CA LYS A 53 -15.97 -10.42 -11.05
C LYS A 53 -14.93 -10.14 -12.15
N TYR A 54 -15.36 -10.11 -13.40
CA TYR A 54 -14.46 -9.92 -14.55
C TYR A 54 -13.96 -8.47 -14.65
N ILE A 55 -14.87 -7.51 -14.48
CA ILE A 55 -14.55 -6.07 -14.50
C ILE A 55 -13.63 -5.73 -13.32
N ALA A 56 -13.95 -6.24 -12.13
CA ALA A 56 -13.13 -6.04 -10.94
C ALA A 56 -11.71 -6.64 -11.08
N THR A 57 -11.56 -7.79 -11.74
CA THR A 57 -10.23 -8.35 -12.04
C THR A 57 -9.46 -7.51 -13.05
N ILE A 58 -10.10 -7.01 -14.11
CA ILE A 58 -9.43 -6.16 -15.11
C ILE A 58 -8.93 -4.87 -14.46
N ILE A 59 -9.75 -4.23 -13.62
CA ILE A 59 -9.36 -3.03 -12.88
C ILE A 59 -8.25 -3.32 -11.86
N ALA A 60 -8.25 -4.51 -11.25
CA ALA A 60 -7.17 -4.90 -10.33
C ALA A 60 -5.82 -5.07 -11.05
N VAL A 61 -5.83 -5.71 -12.23
CA VAL A 61 -4.61 -6.11 -12.94
C VAL A 61 -4.04 -4.99 -13.82
N LEU A 62 -4.88 -4.12 -14.40
CA LEU A 62 -4.46 -3.05 -15.30
C LEU A 62 -3.37 -2.13 -14.70
N PRO A 63 -3.52 -1.59 -13.46
CA PRO A 63 -2.48 -0.78 -12.84
C PRO A 63 -1.19 -1.57 -12.63
N ALA A 64 -1.27 -2.85 -12.27
CA ALA A 64 -0.09 -3.69 -12.08
C ALA A 64 0.68 -3.92 -13.39
N ILE A 65 -0.03 -4.16 -14.50
CA ILE A 65 0.55 -4.26 -15.85
C ILE A 65 1.19 -2.93 -16.24
N PHE A 66 0.47 -1.83 -16.06
CA PHE A 66 0.98 -0.50 -16.38
C PHE A 66 2.28 -0.22 -15.62
N LEU A 67 2.32 -0.49 -14.31
CA LEU A 67 3.53 -0.30 -13.51
C LEU A 67 4.67 -1.26 -13.85
N ALA A 68 4.37 -2.46 -14.35
CA ALA A 68 5.40 -3.44 -14.73
C ALA A 68 6.11 -3.07 -16.04
N PHE A 69 5.39 -2.44 -16.99
CA PHE A 69 5.92 -2.08 -18.31
C PHE A 69 6.25 -0.59 -18.46
N TRP A 70 5.94 0.23 -17.45
CA TRP A 70 6.27 1.65 -17.47
C TRP A 70 7.71 1.88 -17.02
N ASP A 71 8.53 2.38 -17.94
CA ASP A 71 9.89 2.82 -17.65
C ASP A 71 9.91 4.34 -17.47
N VAL A 72 10.48 4.81 -16.36
CA VAL A 72 10.60 6.25 -16.06
C VAL A 72 12.06 6.69 -16.26
N PRO A 73 12.31 7.83 -16.92
CA PRO A 73 13.63 8.45 -16.95
C PRO A 73 14.10 8.80 -15.53
N ASP A 74 15.31 8.38 -15.14
CA ASP A 74 15.86 8.62 -13.81
C ASP A 74 16.33 10.09 -13.64
N PRO A 75 15.79 10.87 -12.67
CA PRO A 75 16.21 12.26 -12.45
C PRO A 75 17.59 12.41 -11.81
N ALA A 76 18.20 11.33 -11.32
CA ALA A 76 19.41 11.38 -10.49
C ALA A 76 20.71 11.01 -11.23
N SER A 77 20.67 10.72 -12.53
CA SER A 77 21.87 10.35 -13.30
C SER A 77 21.83 10.98 -14.69
N SER A 78 22.84 11.80 -14.98
CA SER A 78 23.10 12.49 -16.25
C SER A 78 23.52 11.54 -17.39
N ALA A 79 23.02 10.30 -17.39
CA ALA A 79 23.23 9.32 -18.45
C ALA A 79 22.04 8.35 -18.47
N ASP A 80 21.32 8.33 -19.60
CA ASP A 80 20.38 7.30 -20.11
C ASP A 80 20.23 6.04 -19.24
N SER A 81 19.57 6.16 -18.09
CA SER A 81 19.24 5.04 -17.22
C SER A 81 17.76 5.12 -16.90
N THR A 82 16.96 4.44 -17.71
CA THR A 82 15.54 4.23 -17.42
C THR A 82 15.44 3.26 -16.24
N ARG A 83 14.81 3.70 -15.14
CA ARG A 83 14.47 2.79 -14.03
C ARG A 83 13.03 2.32 -14.20
N SER A 84 12.82 1.02 -14.00
CA SER A 84 11.47 0.45 -13.93
C SER A 84 10.66 1.19 -12.86
N ALA A 85 9.41 1.57 -13.19
CA ALA A 85 8.53 2.32 -12.30
C ALA A 85 8.37 1.68 -10.91
N GLY A 86 8.55 0.36 -10.80
CA GLY A 86 8.54 -0.37 -9.53
C GLY A 86 9.60 0.12 -8.53
N PHE A 87 10.81 0.45 -8.99
CA PHE A 87 11.86 0.99 -8.10
C PHE A 87 11.58 2.43 -7.68
N VAL A 88 10.91 3.20 -8.54
CA VAL A 88 10.53 4.58 -8.27
C VAL A 88 9.41 4.65 -7.22
N LEU A 89 8.47 3.69 -7.23
CA LEU A 89 7.39 3.59 -6.25
C LEU A 89 7.80 2.97 -4.91
N TRP A 90 8.96 2.31 -4.85
CA TRP A 90 9.45 1.64 -3.64
C TRP A 90 9.40 2.50 -2.37
N PRO A 91 9.82 3.78 -2.39
CA PRO A 91 9.77 4.60 -1.19
C PRO A 91 8.34 4.95 -0.74
N ILE A 92 7.37 4.95 -1.66
CA ILE A 92 5.95 5.18 -1.36
C ILE A 92 5.30 3.91 -0.82
N PHE A 93 5.73 2.73 -1.28
CA PHE A 93 5.26 1.44 -0.77
C PHE A 93 5.45 1.32 0.76
N GLY A 94 6.61 1.74 1.27
CA GLY A 94 6.88 1.78 2.71
C GLY A 94 5.88 2.65 3.48
N ALA A 95 5.59 3.86 2.98
CA ALA A 95 4.62 4.77 3.59
C ALA A 95 3.19 4.23 3.56
N SER A 96 2.76 3.60 2.45
CA SER A 96 1.45 2.96 2.34
C SER A 96 1.26 1.85 3.38
N ASN A 97 2.29 1.04 3.64
CA ASN A 97 2.23 -0.02 4.64
C ASN A 97 2.14 0.53 6.07
N GLN A 98 2.85 1.62 6.36
CA GLN A 98 2.73 2.30 7.65
C GLN A 98 1.34 2.90 7.85
N MET A 99 0.74 3.45 6.79
CA MET A 99 -0.65 3.93 6.83
C MET A 99 -1.64 2.80 7.13
N LEU A 100 -1.50 1.63 6.49
CA LEU A 100 -2.35 0.45 6.77
C LEU A 100 -2.16 -0.07 8.21
N ALA A 101 -0.94 -0.03 8.73
CA ALA A 101 -0.66 -0.38 10.11
C ALA A 101 -1.35 0.59 11.09
N ALA A 102 -1.28 1.90 10.82
CA ALA A 102 -1.98 2.92 11.60
C ALA A 102 -3.51 2.73 11.56
N LEU A 103 -4.08 2.46 10.37
CA LEU A 103 -5.52 2.16 10.21
C LEU A 103 -5.93 0.94 11.04
N THR A 104 -5.14 -0.13 11.00
CA THR A 104 -5.43 -1.36 11.75
C THR A 104 -5.43 -1.10 13.25
N LEU A 105 -4.40 -0.42 13.77
CA LEU A 105 -4.33 -0.04 15.18
C LEU A 105 -5.48 0.88 15.59
N MET A 106 -5.92 1.78 14.71
CA MET A 106 -7.08 2.64 14.95
C MET A 106 -8.37 1.84 15.08
N VAL A 107 -8.63 0.89 14.18
CA VAL A 107 -9.80 0.02 14.24
C VAL A 107 -9.81 -0.82 15.52
N ILE A 108 -8.67 -1.40 15.91
CA ILE A 108 -8.56 -2.18 17.15
C ILE A 108 -8.73 -1.27 18.39
N SER A 109 -8.19 -0.05 18.36
CA SER A 109 -8.36 0.93 19.44
C SER A 109 -9.83 1.31 19.63
N ILE A 110 -10.56 1.56 18.54
CA ILE A 110 -12.01 1.82 18.55
C ILE A 110 -12.78 0.60 19.08
N TYR A 111 -12.38 -0.61 18.70
CA TYR A 111 -12.99 -1.84 19.22
C TYR A 111 -12.79 -1.98 20.74
N PHE A 112 -11.58 -1.73 21.25
CA PHE A 112 -11.29 -1.77 22.69
C PHE A 112 -12.03 -0.68 23.45
N LEU A 113 -12.14 0.52 22.85
CA LEU A 113 -12.91 1.63 23.40
C LEU A 113 -14.37 1.22 23.60
N LYS A 114 -15.01 0.61 22.58
CA LYS A 114 -16.39 0.11 22.66
C LYS A 114 -16.57 -0.96 23.74
N ARG A 115 -15.52 -1.75 24.03
CA ARG A 115 -15.51 -2.76 25.10
C ARG A 115 -15.15 -2.20 26.48
N LYS A 116 -14.98 -0.88 26.63
CA LYS A 116 -14.56 -0.21 27.88
C LYS A 116 -13.25 -0.79 28.45
N LYS A 117 -12.35 -1.26 27.58
CA LYS A 117 -11.01 -1.75 27.95
C LYS A 117 -9.96 -0.64 27.76
N ASN A 118 -8.80 -0.81 28.39
CA ASN A 118 -7.70 0.13 28.24
C ASN A 118 -7.21 0.20 26.78
N VAL A 119 -7.30 1.38 26.16
CA VAL A 119 -6.92 1.63 24.77
C VAL A 119 -5.50 2.18 24.62
N LEU A 120 -4.88 2.64 25.72
CA LEU A 120 -3.57 3.29 25.72
C LEU A 120 -2.47 2.47 25.02
N PRO A 121 -2.35 1.14 25.25
CA PRO A 121 -1.30 0.33 24.61
C PRO A 121 -1.41 0.26 23.08
N LEU A 122 -2.59 0.57 22.51
CA LEU A 122 -2.84 0.54 21.07
C LEU A 122 -2.71 1.94 20.46
N VAL A 123 -3.23 2.96 21.15
CA VAL A 123 -3.23 4.35 20.69
C VAL A 123 -1.81 4.92 20.65
N ILE A 124 -0.93 4.57 21.61
CA ILE A 124 0.44 5.10 21.63
C ILE A 124 1.23 4.67 20.37
N PRO A 125 1.35 3.36 20.04
CA PRO A 125 1.97 2.94 18.79
C PRO A 125 1.28 3.50 17.55
N MET A 126 -0.06 3.60 17.57
CA MET A 126 -0.83 4.15 16.46
C MET A 126 -0.42 5.59 16.15
N LEU A 127 -0.35 6.46 17.17
CA LEU A 127 0.02 7.86 17.00
C LEU A 127 1.46 8.02 16.50
N ILE A 128 2.39 7.20 17.02
CA ILE A 128 3.79 7.22 16.59
C ILE A 128 3.88 6.89 15.09
N VAL A 129 3.26 5.78 14.65
CA VAL A 129 3.28 5.37 13.24
C VAL A 129 2.60 6.42 12.36
N LEU A 130 1.48 6.98 12.82
CA LEU A 130 0.73 7.99 12.07
C LEU A 130 1.53 9.28 11.86
N ILE A 131 2.20 9.79 12.91
CA ILE A 131 3.05 10.98 12.82
C ILE A 131 4.23 10.73 11.88
N ILE A 132 4.93 9.59 12.02
CA ILE A 132 6.08 9.24 11.17
C ILE A 132 5.63 9.16 9.70
N THR A 133 4.50 8.50 9.44
CA THR A 133 3.95 8.37 8.08
C THR A 133 3.59 9.72 7.49
N PHE A 134 2.93 10.57 8.28
CA PHE A 134 2.51 11.91 7.86
C PHE A 134 3.71 12.80 7.50
N VAL A 135 4.72 12.85 8.37
CA VAL A 135 5.95 13.62 8.12
C VAL A 135 6.70 13.08 6.90
N SER A 136 6.79 11.75 6.75
CA SER A 136 7.45 11.12 5.60
C SER A 136 6.76 11.46 4.28
N LEU A 137 5.43 11.38 4.23
CA LEU A 137 4.64 11.73 3.04
C LEU A 137 4.72 13.22 2.71
N LEU A 138 4.70 14.09 3.73
CA LEU A 138 4.89 15.53 3.53
C LEU A 138 6.25 15.86 2.90
N GLN A 139 7.34 15.32 3.48
CA GLN A 139 8.69 15.54 2.96
C GLN A 139 8.82 15.03 1.52
N LYS A 140 8.26 13.85 1.22
CA LYS A 140 8.24 13.30 -0.13
C LYS A 140 7.43 14.17 -1.10
N SER A 141 6.24 14.60 -0.71
CA SER A 141 5.42 15.46 -1.56
C SER A 141 6.09 16.78 -1.89
N ILE A 142 6.86 17.35 -0.95
CA ILE A 142 7.62 18.59 -1.20
C ILE A 142 8.82 18.32 -2.13
N TYR A 143 9.54 17.22 -1.92
CA TYR A 143 10.71 16.87 -2.72
C TYR A 143 10.36 16.54 -4.19
N GLU A 144 9.24 15.86 -4.41
CA GLU A 144 8.80 15.45 -5.75
C GLU A 144 8.11 16.58 -6.53
N PHE A 145 7.81 17.71 -5.87
CA PHE A 145 7.18 18.87 -6.48
C PHE A 145 8.12 19.49 -7.53
N GLY A 146 7.77 19.31 -8.81
CA GLY A 146 8.56 19.78 -9.95
C GLY A 146 9.64 18.80 -10.46
N ASN A 147 9.89 17.70 -9.74
CA ASN A 147 10.83 16.65 -10.17
C ASN A 147 10.12 15.50 -10.88
N ASN A 148 9.12 14.90 -10.22
CA ASN A 148 8.37 13.77 -10.77
C ASN A 148 6.88 13.92 -10.47
N ASN A 149 6.14 14.38 -11.49
CA ASN A 149 4.70 14.64 -11.36
C ASN A 149 3.92 13.39 -10.92
N VAL A 150 4.30 12.20 -11.38
CA VAL A 150 3.59 10.95 -11.02
C VAL A 150 3.73 10.65 -9.54
N LEU A 151 4.95 10.69 -9.01
CA LEU A 151 5.23 10.43 -7.59
C LEU A 151 4.63 11.48 -6.69
N PHE A 152 4.64 12.74 -7.13
CA PHE A 152 3.99 13.84 -6.45
C PHE A 152 2.49 13.58 -6.26
N PHE A 153 1.76 13.24 -7.34
CA PHE A 153 0.31 12.98 -7.25
C PHE A 153 -0.02 11.77 -6.39
N ILE A 154 0.77 10.69 -6.45
CA ILE A 154 0.55 9.52 -5.60
C ILE A 154 0.79 9.86 -4.13
N SER A 155 1.89 10.56 -3.83
CA SER A 155 2.22 10.98 -2.46
C SER A 155 1.15 11.92 -1.89
N LEU A 156 0.68 12.87 -2.70
CA LEU A 156 -0.40 13.79 -2.34
C LEU A 156 -1.71 13.04 -2.08
N SER A 157 -2.06 12.06 -2.92
CA SER A 157 -3.24 11.23 -2.71
C SER A 157 -3.17 10.46 -1.39
N LEU A 158 -2.02 9.88 -1.03
CA LEU A 158 -1.85 9.20 0.25
C LEU A 158 -1.93 10.17 1.43
N LEU A 159 -1.44 11.41 1.26
CA LEU A 159 -1.54 12.46 2.27
C LEU A 159 -3.00 12.87 2.52
N VAL A 160 -3.81 12.98 1.46
CA VAL A 160 -5.26 13.20 1.61
C VAL A 160 -5.92 12.03 2.33
N LEU A 161 -5.56 10.78 1.99
CA LEU A 161 -6.12 9.59 2.63
C LEU A 161 -5.77 9.49 4.12
N ILE A 162 -4.54 9.82 4.52
CA ILE A 162 -4.16 9.78 5.94
C ILE A 162 -4.93 10.84 6.75
N ILE A 163 -5.15 12.03 6.19
CA ILE A 163 -5.97 13.08 6.83
C ILE A 163 -7.42 12.61 6.97
N TRP A 164 -8.00 12.07 5.88
CA TRP A 164 -9.34 11.52 5.90
C TRP A 164 -9.50 10.43 6.96
N MET A 165 -8.55 9.51 7.04
CA MET A 165 -8.52 8.43 8.02
C MET A 165 -8.54 8.97 9.46
N VAL A 166 -7.73 9.99 9.77
CA VAL A 166 -7.71 10.62 11.10
C VAL A 166 -9.07 11.24 11.42
N ILE A 167 -9.68 11.94 10.47
CA ILE A 167 -10.99 12.58 10.65
C ILE A 167 -12.06 11.52 10.97
N GLU A 168 -12.17 10.47 10.17
CA GLU A 168 -13.11 9.36 10.41
C GLU A 168 -12.88 8.68 11.76
N GLY A 169 -11.61 8.46 12.13
CA GLY A 169 -11.23 7.92 13.43
C GLY A 169 -11.73 8.76 14.59
N VAL A 170 -11.49 10.08 14.53
CA VAL A 170 -11.95 11.03 15.56
C VAL A 170 -13.47 11.07 15.64
N ILE A 171 -14.17 11.14 14.50
CA ILE A 171 -15.64 11.14 14.45
C ILE A 171 -16.18 9.89 15.15
N LYS A 172 -15.64 8.70 14.84
CA LYS A 172 -16.10 7.44 15.43
C LYS A 172 -15.82 7.35 16.92
N VAL A 173 -14.69 7.87 17.39
CA VAL A 173 -14.39 7.95 18.83
C VAL A 173 -15.38 8.87 19.55
N LEU A 174 -15.70 10.03 18.97
CA LEU A 174 -16.68 10.98 19.53
C LEU A 174 -18.10 10.39 19.56
N GLU A 175 -18.50 9.68 18.50
CA GLU A 175 -19.80 9.00 18.42
C GLU A 175 -19.93 7.93 19.51
N ILE A 176 -18.91 7.09 19.69
CA ILE A 176 -18.90 6.07 20.75
C ILE A 176 -18.99 6.72 22.13
N LYS A 177 -18.20 7.77 22.39
CA LYS A 177 -18.20 8.47 23.68
C LYS A 177 -19.54 9.13 23.99
N LYS A 178 -20.29 9.58 22.97
CA LYS A 178 -21.65 10.13 23.13
C LYS A 178 -22.70 9.04 23.41
N SER A 179 -22.45 7.81 22.96
CA SER A 179 -23.35 6.65 23.16
C SER A 179 -23.11 5.87 24.46
N MET A 180 -22.06 6.20 25.21
CA MET A 180 -21.67 5.56 26.48
C MET A 180 -22.15 6.31 27.70
#